data_AF-A0A820DJS8-F1
#
_entry.id   AF-A0A820DJS8-F1
#
_cell.length_a   1.000
_cell.length_b   1.000
_cell.length_c   1.000
_cell.angle_alpha   90.00
_cell.angle_beta   90.00
_cell.angle_gamma   90.00
#
_symmetry.space_group_name_H-M   'P 1'
#
loop_
_entity.id
_entity.type
_entity.pdbx_description
1 polymer ?
#
loop_
_entity_poly.entity_id
_entity_poly.type
_entity_poly.pdbx_seq_one_letter_code
_entity_poly.pdbx_strand_id
1 'polypeptide(L)'
;MNNNTDSEHQCYVCQEQFLSRNDLQQHLCRKCYPPEMREQIGKLTQHIENDKQQQQLQQLLWKHGKLFDIRQPSIIKATVHHAIETGTHPPTYTPPYRVSYKDEQIQREEIDKLLKQGIIEESTSPWSSPIVLVRKKDGSVRFCIDFRKLNNITTKDAFPMPRIDDIFDHLSHAEYYTTIDFKSGYFQVGLDPKDRPKTAFSTRDQHYQFTVLPQGVTNGPPAFQRIVSQILGPTRWQHSLAYLDDVIIYSPTFDQHLIHLDDVLNRLNNANFRLNVNKCQIAKTAIDFLGHHIEHSNIRPNADNIRALIETQQPTTAKEAFRFVKAAEYYRKFIPGFSTIAQPLYKYAPTTKEQRSQKSQSTLINLSDDEIHAFNELKRILTHDLVLRIPDQNLSFKIQTDASKIGIGAVLMQTHPNGDLPIAYLSKKLTTTQMNWPATEQECYAIIFAIEKWHKYLDGRSFIIETDHKPLLPF
;
A
#
# COMPACT_ATOMS: atom_id res chain seq x y z
N MET A 1 -38.66 36.58 -3.72
CA MET A 1 -39.23 35.35 -3.13
C MET A 1 -38.06 34.42 -2.79
N ASN A 2 -37.62 34.50 -1.53
CA ASN A 2 -37.04 33.49 -0.65
C ASN A 2 -36.53 32.16 -1.24
N ASN A 3 -35.22 31.92 -1.06
CA ASN A 3 -34.62 30.95 -0.12
C ASN A 3 -33.38 30.26 -0.72
N ASN A 4 -32.20 30.49 -0.12
CA ASN A 4 -31.25 29.44 0.31
C ASN A 4 -29.88 30.04 0.73
N THR A 5 -29.91 30.94 1.71
CA THR A 5 -28.71 31.30 2.48
C THR A 5 -29.06 31.13 3.95
N ASP A 6 -29.00 29.89 4.44
CA ASP A 6 -28.83 29.55 5.86
C ASP A 6 -28.81 28.02 5.99
N SER A 7 -27.66 27.42 5.71
CA SER A 7 -27.36 26.11 6.28
C SER A 7 -26.94 26.35 7.73
N GLU A 8 -27.93 26.42 8.61
CA GLU A 8 -27.76 26.57 10.06
C GLU A 8 -26.75 25.55 10.59
N HIS A 9 -25.92 25.95 11.57
CA HIS A 9 -24.91 25.08 12.18
C HIS A 9 -25.60 23.99 13.00
N GLN A 10 -26.14 22.97 12.34
CA GLN A 10 -26.92 21.92 12.94
C GLN A 10 -26.03 20.72 13.33
N CYS A 11 -26.24 20.20 14.53
CA CYS A 11 -25.59 19.00 15.00
C CYS A 11 -26.13 17.77 14.25
N TYR A 12 -25.27 17.08 13.51
CA TYR A 12 -25.68 15.90 12.76
C TYR A 12 -26.09 14.70 13.65
N VAL A 13 -25.80 14.75 14.96
CA VAL A 13 -26.12 13.68 15.92
C VAL A 13 -27.47 13.93 16.59
N CYS A 14 -27.67 15.09 17.23
CA CYS A 14 -28.88 15.42 17.99
C CYS A 14 -29.83 16.39 17.27
N GLN A 15 -29.47 16.87 16.08
CA GLN A 15 -30.24 17.82 15.27
C GLN A 15 -30.45 19.22 15.89
N GLU A 16 -29.80 19.53 17.03
CA GLU A 16 -29.80 20.88 17.63
C GLU A 16 -29.08 21.90 16.73
N GLN A 17 -29.59 23.13 16.70
CA GLN A 17 -29.02 24.24 15.92
C GLN A 17 -28.18 25.17 16.79
N PHE A 18 -27.10 25.69 16.22
CA PHE A 18 -26.17 26.56 16.92
C PHE A 18 -25.95 27.87 16.15
N LEU A 19 -25.72 28.95 16.91
CA LEU A 19 -25.48 30.29 16.38
C LEU A 19 -24.11 30.41 15.70
N SER A 20 -23.14 29.59 16.12
CA SER A 20 -21.80 29.56 15.53
C SER A 20 -21.27 28.14 15.34
N ARG A 21 -20.33 27.98 14.40
CA ARG A 21 -19.59 26.73 14.19
C ARG A 21 -18.78 26.31 15.44
N ASN A 22 -18.30 27.28 16.21
CA ASN A 22 -17.54 27.01 17.43
C ASN A 22 -18.46 26.42 18.52
N ASP A 23 -19.66 26.95 18.69
CA ASP A 23 -20.65 26.42 19.64
C ASP A 23 -21.10 25.02 19.25
N LEU A 24 -21.34 24.79 17.95
CA LEU A 24 -21.62 23.45 17.41
C LEU A 24 -20.48 22.48 17.72
N GLN A 25 -19.23 22.89 17.50
CA GLN A 25 -18.07 22.02 17.72
C GLN A 25 -17.85 21.72 19.21
N GLN A 26 -18.05 22.70 20.09
CA GLN A 26 -18.02 22.49 21.54
C GLN A 26 -19.13 21.56 22.00
N HIS A 27 -20.35 21.71 21.46
CA HIS A 27 -21.46 20.82 21.74
C HIS A 27 -21.17 19.40 21.26
N LEU A 28 -20.71 19.24 20.01
CA LEU A 28 -20.33 17.94 19.45
C LEU A 28 -19.29 17.25 20.33
N CYS A 29 -18.21 17.97 20.66
CA CYS A 29 -17.15 17.47 21.53
C CYS A 29 -17.63 17.09 22.92
N ARG A 30 -18.46 17.93 23.58
CA ARG A 30 -18.84 17.78 25.00
C ARG A 30 -20.08 16.94 25.26
N LYS A 31 -21.01 16.86 24.31
CA LYS A 31 -22.32 16.20 24.52
C LYS A 31 -22.62 15.07 23.54
N CYS A 32 -22.25 15.19 22.26
CA CYS A 32 -22.69 14.24 21.23
C CYS A 32 -21.66 13.17 20.84
N TYR A 33 -20.37 13.45 20.98
CA TYR A 33 -19.32 12.47 20.70
C TYR A 33 -19.15 11.49 21.87
N PRO A 34 -19.14 10.17 21.58
CA PRO A 34 -19.04 9.16 22.61
C PRO A 34 -17.69 9.26 23.34
N PRO A 35 -17.63 8.81 24.61
CA PRO A 35 -16.39 8.79 25.40
C PRO A 35 -15.24 8.08 24.67
N GLU A 36 -15.55 7.00 23.97
CA GLU A 36 -14.59 6.23 23.15
C GLU A 36 -13.89 7.08 22.09
N MET A 37 -14.61 8.00 21.45
CA MET A 37 -14.03 8.90 20.45
C MET A 37 -13.07 9.91 21.08
N ARG A 38 -13.38 10.39 22.31
CA ARG A 38 -12.47 11.27 23.07
C ARG A 38 -11.20 10.55 23.45
N GLU A 39 -11.32 9.32 23.94
CA GLU A 39 -10.16 8.50 24.27
C GLU A 39 -9.31 8.22 23.02
N GLN A 40 -9.96 7.92 21.89
CA GLN A 40 -9.30 7.69 20.61
C GLN A 40 -8.53 8.92 20.10
N ILE A 41 -9.15 10.10 20.08
CA ILE A 41 -8.48 11.34 19.67
C ILE A 41 -7.36 11.73 20.65
N GLY A 42 -7.56 11.50 21.95
CA GLY A 42 -6.51 11.64 22.95
C GLY A 42 -5.30 10.75 22.64
N LYS A 43 -5.53 9.46 22.40
CA LYS A 43 -4.47 8.50 22.01
C LYS A 43 -3.75 8.88 20.72
N LEU A 44 -4.46 9.44 19.73
CA LEU A 44 -3.86 9.90 18.47
C LEU A 44 -2.94 11.11 18.62
N THR A 45 -3.02 11.83 19.74
CA THR A 45 -2.28 13.10 19.94
C THR A 45 -1.33 13.05 21.14
N GLN A 46 -1.32 11.95 21.89
CA GLN A 46 -0.52 11.79 23.12
C GLN A 46 1.00 11.84 22.89
N HIS A 47 1.47 11.56 21.66
CA HIS A 47 2.88 11.58 21.31
C HIS A 47 3.43 12.98 21.01
N ILE A 48 2.56 14.00 20.96
CA ILE A 48 2.97 15.39 20.78
C ILE A 48 3.33 15.97 22.15
N GLU A 49 4.61 16.28 22.36
CA GLU A 49 5.13 16.79 23.64
C GLU A 49 4.72 18.25 23.92
N ASN A 50 4.51 19.05 22.87
CA ASN A 50 4.14 20.45 23.01
C ASN A 50 2.62 20.60 23.21
N ASP A 51 2.21 21.04 24.40
CA ASP A 51 0.79 21.21 24.77
C ASP A 51 -0.01 22.08 23.78
N LYS A 52 0.59 23.15 23.26
CA LYS A 52 -0.09 24.04 22.31
C LYS A 52 -0.35 23.33 20.98
N GLN A 53 0.68 22.64 20.46
CA GLN A 53 0.57 21.86 19.23
C GLN A 53 -0.44 20.71 19.38
N GLN A 54 -0.41 20.02 20.52
CA GLN A 54 -1.34 18.95 20.85
C GLN A 54 -2.79 19.47 20.85
N GLN A 55 -3.04 20.61 21.51
CA GLN A 55 -4.37 21.23 21.54
C GLN A 55 -4.85 21.66 20.16
N GLN A 56 -3.99 22.28 19.34
CA GLN A 56 -4.33 22.66 17.96
C GLN A 56 -4.71 21.44 17.12
N LEU A 57 -3.94 20.36 17.23
CA LEU A 57 -4.23 19.11 16.53
C LEU A 57 -5.53 18.46 17.01
N GLN A 58 -5.78 18.40 18.32
CA GLN A 58 -7.03 17.89 18.86
C GLN A 58 -8.23 18.70 18.36
N GLN A 59 -8.16 20.04 18.39
CA GLN A 59 -9.22 20.91 17.88
C GLN A 59 -9.49 20.64 16.40
N LEU A 60 -8.45 20.41 15.60
CA LEU A 60 -8.58 20.04 14.19
C LEU A 60 -9.26 18.67 14.03
N LEU A 61 -8.87 17.66 14.79
CA LEU A 61 -9.51 16.33 14.74
C LEU A 61 -10.99 16.41 15.19
N TRP A 62 -11.29 17.25 16.19
CA TRP A 62 -12.67 17.50 16.63
C TRP A 62 -13.51 18.17 15.57
N LYS A 63 -12.94 19.11 14.79
CA LYS A 63 -13.61 19.74 13.64
C LYS A 63 -14.06 18.69 12.62
N HIS A 64 -13.29 17.62 12.50
CA HIS A 64 -13.52 16.49 11.60
C HIS A 64 -14.09 15.26 12.31
N GLY A 65 -14.67 15.41 13.50
CA GLY A 65 -15.10 14.29 14.35
C GLY A 65 -16.02 13.28 13.65
N LYS A 66 -16.80 13.74 12.65
CA LYS A 66 -17.64 12.88 11.81
C LYS A 66 -16.86 11.77 11.09
N LEU A 67 -15.61 12.01 10.68
CA LEU A 67 -14.76 10.99 10.04
C LEU A 67 -14.48 9.81 10.98
N PHE A 68 -14.47 10.05 12.28
CA PHE A 68 -14.16 9.05 13.29
C PHE A 68 -15.43 8.41 13.88
N ASP A 69 -16.62 8.87 13.48
CA ASP A 69 -17.90 8.37 13.98
C ASP A 69 -18.33 7.08 13.26
N ILE A 70 -18.00 5.95 13.86
CA ILE A 70 -18.29 4.60 13.33
C ILE A 70 -19.66 4.05 13.71
N ARG A 71 -20.53 4.83 14.38
CA ARG A 71 -21.85 4.35 14.83
C ARG A 71 -22.81 4.07 13.67
N GLN A 72 -22.65 4.79 12.56
CA GLN A 72 -23.46 4.61 11.36
C GLN A 72 -22.61 4.10 10.20
N PRO A 73 -23.12 3.13 9.40
CA PRO A 73 -22.49 2.79 8.15
C PRO A 73 -22.43 4.03 7.25
N SER A 74 -21.33 4.17 6.53
CA SER A 74 -21.13 5.33 5.66
C SER A 74 -21.02 4.88 4.23
N ILE A 75 -21.87 5.42 3.37
CA ILE A 75 -21.74 5.31 1.92
C ILE A 75 -21.21 6.63 1.40
N ILE A 76 -20.13 6.58 0.63
CA ILE A 76 -19.53 7.77 0.06
C ILE A 76 -20.42 8.34 -1.06
N LYS A 77 -20.27 9.63 -1.30
CA LYS A 77 -20.98 10.34 -2.38
C LYS A 77 -20.30 10.13 -3.74
N ALA A 78 -19.91 8.90 -4.03
CA ALA A 78 -19.34 8.47 -5.29
C ALA A 78 -19.72 7.00 -5.54
N THR A 79 -20.11 6.70 -6.78
CA THR A 79 -20.47 5.33 -7.19
C THR A 79 -19.43 4.83 -8.18
N VAL A 80 -18.99 3.59 -8.00
CA VAL A 80 -18.16 2.95 -9.02
C VAL A 80 -19.06 2.45 -10.12
N HIS A 81 -18.86 2.97 -11.32
CA HIS A 81 -19.45 2.43 -12.53
C HIS A 81 -18.53 1.37 -13.15
N HIS A 82 -19.13 0.29 -13.66
CA HIS A 82 -18.43 -0.78 -14.39
C HIS A 82 -17.31 -1.45 -13.60
N ALA A 83 -17.48 -1.60 -12.28
CA ALA A 83 -16.53 -2.35 -11.46
C ALA A 83 -16.45 -3.81 -11.94
N ILE A 84 -17.56 -4.36 -12.42
CA ILE A 84 -17.67 -5.78 -12.78
C ILE A 84 -18.20 -5.91 -14.21
N GLU A 85 -17.45 -5.43 -15.19
CA GLU A 85 -17.81 -5.55 -16.61
C GLU A 85 -17.54 -6.95 -17.16
N THR A 86 -18.60 -7.70 -17.44
CA THR A 86 -18.54 -9.09 -17.93
C THR A 86 -18.95 -9.21 -19.40
N GLY A 87 -19.26 -8.11 -20.07
CA GLY A 87 -19.75 -8.10 -21.45
C GLY A 87 -21.00 -8.95 -21.61
N THR A 88 -21.04 -9.80 -22.63
CA THR A 88 -22.16 -10.71 -22.92
C THR A 88 -22.03 -12.09 -22.26
N HIS A 89 -21.11 -12.26 -21.30
CA HIS A 89 -20.88 -13.57 -20.68
C HIS A 89 -22.12 -14.01 -19.87
N PRO A 90 -22.59 -15.26 -20.00
CA PRO A 90 -23.71 -15.76 -19.22
C PRO A 90 -23.38 -15.84 -17.71
N PRO A 91 -24.40 -15.86 -16.82
CA PRO A 91 -24.18 -15.97 -15.39
C PRO A 91 -23.34 -17.18 -14.98
N THR A 92 -22.39 -16.98 -14.07
CA THR A 92 -21.63 -18.08 -13.48
C THR A 92 -22.25 -18.50 -12.15
N TYR A 93 -22.52 -19.79 -11.99
CA TYR A 93 -23.01 -20.39 -10.76
C TYR A 93 -21.98 -21.34 -10.16
N THR A 94 -21.80 -21.24 -8.84
CA THR A 94 -21.06 -22.22 -8.04
C THR A 94 -21.87 -22.52 -6.79
N PRO A 95 -22.18 -23.80 -6.50
CA PRO A 95 -22.95 -24.16 -5.33
C PRO A 95 -22.20 -23.78 -4.03
N PRO A 96 -22.92 -23.45 -2.95
CA PRO A 96 -22.31 -23.24 -1.64
C PRO A 96 -21.49 -24.44 -1.20
N TYR A 97 -20.34 -24.19 -0.58
CA TYR A 97 -19.54 -25.26 0.00
C TYR A 97 -20.24 -25.86 1.22
N ARG A 98 -20.10 -27.18 1.39
CA ARG A 98 -20.53 -27.84 2.62
C ARG A 98 -19.62 -27.38 3.76
N VAL A 99 -20.22 -26.88 4.82
CA VAL A 99 -19.51 -26.35 6.00
C VAL A 99 -19.96 -27.07 7.27
N SER A 100 -19.15 -27.00 8.32
CA SER A 100 -19.50 -27.52 9.63
C SER A 100 -20.63 -26.68 10.27
N TYR A 101 -21.39 -27.24 11.21
CA TYR A 101 -22.41 -26.49 11.95
C TYR A 101 -21.85 -25.23 12.64
N LYS A 102 -20.61 -25.30 13.14
CA LYS A 102 -19.92 -24.15 13.75
C LYS A 102 -19.66 -23.04 12.73
N ASP A 103 -19.23 -23.40 11.53
CA ASP A 103 -18.97 -22.45 10.45
C ASP A 103 -20.27 -21.86 9.89
N GLU A 104 -21.34 -22.64 9.84
CA GLU A 104 -22.67 -22.16 9.47
C GLU A 104 -23.18 -21.08 10.45
N GLN A 105 -22.96 -21.26 11.75
CA GLN A 105 -23.30 -20.25 12.74
C GLN A 105 -22.51 -18.95 12.52
N ILE A 106 -21.19 -19.06 12.25
CA ILE A 106 -20.35 -17.90 11.96
C ILE A 106 -20.82 -17.17 10.69
N GLN A 107 -21.21 -17.91 9.64
CA GLN A 107 -21.77 -17.30 8.43
C GLN A 107 -23.06 -16.53 8.72
N ARG A 108 -23.97 -17.12 9.52
CA ARG A 108 -25.24 -16.50 9.87
C ARG A 108 -25.05 -15.20 10.65
N GLU A 109 -24.20 -15.20 11.67
CA GLU A 109 -23.90 -14.02 12.49
C GLU A 109 -23.31 -12.87 11.65
N GLU A 110 -22.40 -13.17 10.72
CA GLU A 110 -21.82 -12.13 9.86
C GLU A 110 -22.84 -11.65 8.80
N ILE A 111 -23.66 -12.53 8.23
CA ILE A 111 -24.73 -12.13 7.29
C ILE A 111 -25.73 -11.20 7.96
N ASP A 112 -26.20 -11.52 9.16
CA ASP A 112 -27.14 -10.68 9.92
C ASP A 112 -26.57 -9.29 10.16
N LYS A 113 -25.27 -9.21 10.45
CA LYS A 113 -24.55 -7.95 10.63
C LYS A 113 -24.44 -7.17 9.32
N LEU A 114 -24.09 -7.82 8.22
CA LEU A 114 -23.98 -7.17 6.90
C LEU A 114 -25.34 -6.68 6.40
N LEU A 115 -26.43 -7.43 6.64
CA LEU A 115 -27.81 -7.02 6.35
C LEU A 115 -28.22 -5.80 7.18
N LYS A 116 -27.99 -5.82 8.50
CA LYS A 116 -28.27 -4.67 9.40
C LYS A 116 -27.52 -3.41 8.99
N GLN A 117 -26.33 -3.56 8.41
CA GLN A 117 -25.51 -2.45 7.91
C GLN A 117 -25.87 -2.02 6.48
N GLY A 118 -26.77 -2.75 5.81
CA GLY A 118 -27.16 -2.48 4.42
C GLY A 118 -26.04 -2.74 3.40
N ILE A 119 -25.01 -3.53 3.77
CA ILE A 119 -23.87 -3.89 2.90
C ILE A 119 -24.27 -4.98 1.90
N ILE A 120 -25.22 -5.82 2.28
CA ILE A 120 -25.83 -6.84 1.43
C ILE A 120 -27.36 -6.73 1.49
N GLU A 121 -28.02 -7.29 0.48
CA GLU A 121 -29.47 -7.41 0.36
C GLU A 121 -29.84 -8.79 -0.18
N GLU A 122 -31.09 -9.21 0.01
CA GLU A 122 -31.59 -10.46 -0.60
C GLU A 122 -31.55 -10.36 -2.13
N SER A 123 -31.25 -11.48 -2.78
CA SER A 123 -31.07 -11.54 -4.22
C SER A 123 -31.81 -12.72 -4.84
N THR A 124 -32.29 -12.51 -6.06
CA THR A 124 -32.77 -13.56 -6.97
C THR A 124 -31.83 -13.73 -8.17
N SER A 125 -30.59 -13.26 -8.04
CA SER A 125 -29.60 -13.24 -9.12
C SER A 125 -29.29 -14.65 -9.64
N PRO A 126 -29.16 -14.83 -10.97
CA PRO A 126 -28.70 -16.07 -11.56
C PRO A 126 -27.20 -16.35 -11.34
N TRP A 127 -26.45 -15.38 -10.81
CA TRP A 127 -25.05 -15.53 -10.44
C TRP A 127 -24.92 -16.11 -9.03
N SER A 128 -23.89 -16.91 -8.77
CA SER A 128 -23.54 -17.29 -7.40
C SER A 128 -22.06 -17.63 -7.26
N SER A 129 -21.41 -17.01 -6.28
CA SER A 129 -20.06 -17.32 -5.81
C SER A 129 -20.10 -17.87 -4.38
N PRO A 130 -19.29 -18.88 -4.03
CA PRO A 130 -19.41 -19.54 -2.74
C PRO A 130 -18.69 -18.75 -1.62
N ILE A 131 -19.16 -18.92 -0.38
CA ILE A 131 -18.54 -18.34 0.81
C ILE A 131 -17.31 -19.17 1.22
N VAL A 132 -16.23 -18.48 1.60
CA VAL A 132 -15.01 -19.06 2.17
C VAL A 132 -14.70 -18.37 3.49
N LEU A 133 -14.63 -19.15 4.57
CA LEU A 133 -14.19 -18.68 5.88
C LEU A 133 -12.69 -18.88 6.03
N VAL A 134 -11.95 -17.79 6.25
CA VAL A 134 -10.50 -17.83 6.46
C VAL A 134 -10.19 -17.53 7.92
N ARG A 135 -9.63 -18.50 8.64
CA ARG A 135 -9.21 -18.31 10.04
C ARG A 135 -7.85 -17.59 10.07
N LYS A 136 -7.75 -16.51 10.84
CA LYS A 136 -6.50 -15.80 11.10
C LYS A 136 -5.74 -16.41 12.26
N LYS A 137 -4.46 -16.05 12.39
CA LYS A 137 -3.58 -16.48 13.50
C LYS A 137 -4.10 -16.04 14.88
N ASP A 138 -4.80 -14.90 14.93
CA ASP A 138 -5.43 -14.35 16.15
C ASP A 138 -6.74 -15.07 16.53
N GLY A 139 -7.15 -16.10 15.79
CA GLY A 139 -8.39 -16.85 16.00
C GLY A 139 -9.63 -16.21 15.38
N SER A 140 -9.55 -14.97 14.88
CA SER A 140 -10.66 -14.32 14.19
C SER A 140 -10.92 -14.97 12.83
N VAL A 141 -12.17 -14.91 12.36
CA VAL A 141 -12.58 -15.48 11.08
C VAL A 141 -12.91 -14.36 10.10
N ARG A 142 -12.38 -14.47 8.87
CA ARG A 142 -12.71 -13.56 7.77
C ARG A 142 -13.74 -14.23 6.87
N PHE A 143 -14.90 -13.59 6.76
CA PHE A 143 -15.92 -13.94 5.79
C PHE A 143 -15.51 -13.40 4.41
N CYS A 144 -15.24 -14.29 3.46
CA CYS A 144 -14.86 -13.95 2.09
C CYS A 144 -15.80 -14.61 1.10
N ILE A 145 -16.01 -13.98 -0.06
CA ILE A 145 -16.65 -14.61 -1.20
C ILE A 145 -15.59 -14.97 -2.23
N ASP A 146 -15.65 -16.19 -2.76
CA ASP A 146 -14.71 -16.65 -3.77
C ASP A 146 -15.12 -16.17 -5.17
N PHE A 147 -14.73 -14.94 -5.49
CA PHE A 147 -14.96 -14.34 -6.80
C PHE A 147 -14.00 -14.83 -7.90
N ARG A 148 -13.20 -15.90 -7.71
CA ARG A 148 -12.20 -16.32 -8.72
C ARG A 148 -12.81 -16.57 -10.10
N LYS A 149 -13.98 -17.21 -10.18
CA LYS A 149 -14.67 -17.43 -11.46
C LYS A 149 -15.14 -16.12 -12.10
N LEU A 150 -15.76 -15.24 -11.31
CA LEU A 150 -16.20 -13.92 -11.76
C LEU A 150 -15.01 -13.08 -12.25
N ASN A 151 -13.94 -13.04 -11.47
CA ASN A 151 -12.71 -12.32 -11.78
C ASN A 151 -12.04 -12.73 -13.08
N ASN A 152 -12.17 -14.00 -13.49
CA ASN A 152 -11.57 -14.50 -14.73
C ASN A 152 -12.30 -14.00 -15.98
N ILE A 153 -13.57 -13.66 -15.88
CA ILE A 153 -14.42 -13.19 -16.99
C ILE A 153 -14.63 -11.67 -16.97
N THR A 154 -14.37 -11.02 -15.83
CA THR A 154 -14.41 -9.56 -15.71
C THR A 154 -13.28 -8.94 -16.53
N THR A 155 -13.64 -7.95 -17.35
CA THR A 155 -12.68 -7.12 -18.08
C THR A 155 -11.83 -6.34 -17.07
N LYS A 156 -10.51 -6.51 -17.14
CA LYS A 156 -9.58 -5.93 -16.18
C LYS A 156 -9.43 -4.43 -16.39
N ASP A 157 -9.57 -3.68 -15.31
CA ASP A 157 -9.35 -2.24 -15.29
C ASP A 157 -7.85 -1.93 -15.31
N ALA A 158 -7.44 -1.05 -16.24
CA ALA A 158 -6.05 -0.65 -16.44
C ALA A 158 -5.72 0.71 -15.79
N PHE A 159 -6.49 1.14 -14.78
CA PHE A 159 -6.22 2.39 -14.05
C PHE A 159 -4.77 2.46 -13.57
N PRO A 160 -4.04 3.56 -13.84
CA PRO A 160 -2.62 3.66 -13.52
C PRO A 160 -2.41 3.70 -12.00
N MET A 161 -1.71 2.68 -11.50
CA MET A 161 -1.24 2.66 -10.13
C MET A 161 0.13 3.35 -10.05
N PRO A 162 0.32 4.33 -9.15
CA PRO A 162 1.62 4.95 -8.97
C PRO A 162 2.64 3.92 -8.49
N ARG A 163 3.90 4.04 -8.93
CA ARG A 163 4.96 3.18 -8.38
C ARG A 163 5.27 3.63 -6.97
N ILE A 164 5.57 2.67 -6.10
CA ILE A 164 5.93 2.93 -4.70
C ILE A 164 7.13 3.87 -4.62
N ASP A 165 8.14 3.67 -5.47
CA ASP A 165 9.31 4.56 -5.52
C ASP A 165 8.94 6.00 -5.88
N ASP A 166 8.00 6.20 -6.82
CA ASP A 166 7.59 7.55 -7.22
C ASP A 166 6.82 8.24 -6.08
N ILE A 167 6.07 7.49 -5.26
CA ILE A 167 5.43 8.03 -4.05
C ILE A 167 6.50 8.49 -3.06
N PHE A 168 7.51 7.65 -2.81
CA PHE A 168 8.57 7.95 -1.87
C PHE A 168 9.42 9.16 -2.30
N ASP A 169 9.72 9.29 -3.59
CA ASP A 169 10.47 10.43 -4.13
C ASP A 169 9.80 11.79 -3.81
N HIS A 170 8.47 11.82 -3.64
CA HIS A 170 7.73 13.05 -3.28
C HIS A 170 7.72 13.35 -1.78
N LEU A 171 8.18 12.43 -0.93
CA LEU A 171 8.26 12.62 0.51
C LEU A 171 9.55 13.35 0.93
N SER A 172 10.37 13.79 -0.03
CA SER A 172 11.56 14.60 0.23
C SER A 172 11.21 15.83 1.05
N HIS A 173 12.05 16.20 2.01
CA HIS A 173 11.87 17.39 2.88
C HIS A 173 10.71 17.33 3.86
N ALA A 174 9.95 16.23 3.90
CA ALA A 174 8.92 16.07 4.91
C ALA A 174 9.52 15.68 6.27
N GLU A 175 9.07 16.38 7.31
CA GLU A 175 9.35 16.03 8.70
C GLU A 175 8.13 15.47 9.42
N TYR A 176 6.93 15.86 9.01
CA TYR A 176 5.69 15.41 9.60
C TYR A 176 4.86 14.61 8.61
N TYR A 177 4.37 13.46 9.09
CA TYR A 177 3.60 12.52 8.31
C TYR A 177 2.31 12.13 9.04
N THR A 178 1.25 11.94 8.26
CA THR A 178 -0.01 11.36 8.71
C THR A 178 -0.40 10.23 7.76
N THR A 179 -0.71 9.05 8.28
CA THR A 179 -1.30 7.94 7.52
C THR A 179 -2.76 7.77 7.90
N ILE A 180 -3.62 7.66 6.88
CA ILE A 180 -5.06 7.50 7.00
C ILE A 180 -5.44 6.09 6.52
N ASP A 181 -6.13 5.34 7.37
CA ASP A 181 -6.74 4.03 7.07
C ASP A 181 -8.27 4.19 7.02
N PHE A 182 -8.88 3.80 5.90
CA PHE A 182 -10.34 3.83 5.76
C PHE A 182 -11.01 2.67 6.50
N LYS A 183 -12.09 2.94 7.23
CA LYS A 183 -12.84 1.90 7.94
C LYS A 183 -13.57 0.99 6.95
N SER A 184 -13.03 -0.18 6.66
CA SER A 184 -13.58 -1.08 5.65
C SER A 184 -13.82 -0.35 4.31
N GLY A 185 -12.79 0.36 3.81
CA GLY A 185 -12.89 1.31 2.68
C GLY A 185 -13.80 0.87 1.53
N TYR A 186 -13.60 -0.35 0.99
CA TYR A 186 -14.44 -0.89 -0.09
C TYR A 186 -15.95 -0.90 0.24
N PHE A 187 -16.34 -1.24 1.47
CA PHE A 187 -17.76 -1.28 1.86
C PHE A 187 -18.38 0.10 2.02
N GLN A 188 -17.60 1.18 1.99
CA GLN A 188 -18.15 2.52 1.95
C GLN A 188 -18.47 2.97 0.52
N VAL A 189 -18.00 2.23 -0.49
CA VAL A 189 -18.18 2.57 -1.89
C VAL A 189 -19.44 1.90 -2.42
N GLY A 190 -20.42 2.68 -2.86
CA GLY A 190 -21.63 2.14 -3.48
C GLY A 190 -21.33 1.38 -4.77
N LEU A 191 -21.94 0.21 -4.93
CA LEU A 191 -21.86 -0.58 -6.16
C LEU A 191 -23.03 -0.22 -7.08
N ASP A 192 -22.72 -0.02 -8.37
CA ASP A 192 -23.74 0.20 -9.40
C ASP A 192 -24.80 -0.91 -9.35
N PRO A 193 -26.10 -0.58 -9.31
CA PRO A 193 -27.18 -1.56 -9.32
C PRO A 193 -27.07 -2.63 -10.41
N LYS A 194 -26.46 -2.30 -11.57
CA LYS A 194 -26.24 -3.26 -12.67
C LYS A 194 -25.19 -4.33 -12.35
N ASP A 195 -24.25 -4.03 -11.47
CA ASP A 195 -23.16 -4.93 -11.08
C ASP A 195 -23.51 -5.76 -9.84
N ARG A 196 -24.47 -5.32 -9.01
CA ARG A 196 -24.87 -6.03 -7.77
C ARG A 196 -25.22 -7.51 -8.00
N PRO A 197 -26.04 -7.89 -9.00
CA PRO A 197 -26.38 -9.30 -9.21
C PRO A 197 -25.16 -10.19 -9.43
N LYS A 198 -24.09 -9.67 -10.05
CA LYS A 198 -22.85 -10.43 -10.32
C LYS A 198 -22.09 -10.80 -9.04
N THR A 199 -22.32 -10.07 -7.95
CA THR A 199 -21.70 -10.31 -6.65
C THR A 199 -22.44 -11.33 -5.78
N ALA A 200 -23.52 -11.91 -6.30
CA ALA A 200 -24.41 -12.73 -5.51
C ALA A 200 -23.72 -14.01 -4.96
N PHE A 201 -24.17 -14.43 -3.79
CA PHE A 201 -23.68 -15.60 -3.07
C PHE A 201 -24.83 -16.22 -2.26
N SER A 202 -24.79 -17.54 -2.09
CA SER A 202 -25.84 -18.27 -1.40
C SER A 202 -25.32 -18.91 -0.11
N THR A 203 -26.19 -18.97 0.91
CA THR A 203 -26.06 -19.88 2.04
C THR A 203 -26.87 -21.15 1.78
N ARG A 204 -27.02 -22.02 2.79
CA ARG A 204 -27.94 -23.16 2.72
C ARG A 204 -29.40 -22.70 2.49
N ASP A 205 -29.78 -21.60 3.13
CA ASP A 205 -31.19 -21.24 3.31
C ASP A 205 -31.62 -20.04 2.44
N GLN A 206 -30.69 -19.15 2.03
CA GLN A 206 -31.03 -17.89 1.37
C GLN A 206 -29.94 -17.43 0.37
N HIS A 207 -30.31 -16.51 -0.52
CA HIS A 207 -29.43 -15.91 -1.53
C HIS A 207 -29.31 -14.39 -1.35
N TYR A 208 -28.09 -13.87 -1.45
CA TYR A 208 -27.75 -12.47 -1.16
C TYR A 208 -26.85 -11.87 -2.24
N GLN A 209 -26.81 -10.54 -2.30
CA GLN A 209 -25.88 -9.78 -3.15
C GLN A 209 -25.36 -8.53 -2.41
N PHE A 210 -24.22 -8.00 -2.83
CA PHE A 210 -23.68 -6.78 -2.24
C PHE A 210 -24.31 -5.52 -2.85
N THR A 211 -24.55 -4.52 -2.01
CA THR A 211 -24.99 -3.17 -2.40
C THR A 211 -23.82 -2.20 -2.56
N VAL A 212 -22.66 -2.58 -2.01
CA VAL A 212 -21.40 -1.84 -1.97
C VAL A 212 -20.29 -2.66 -2.62
N LEU A 213 -19.15 -2.06 -2.92
CA LEU A 213 -18.02 -2.73 -3.55
C LEU A 213 -17.47 -3.84 -2.63
N PRO A 214 -17.61 -5.13 -2.99
CA PRO A 214 -17.16 -6.20 -2.12
C PRO A 214 -15.64 -6.39 -2.21
N GLN A 215 -15.07 -6.97 -1.16
CA GLN A 215 -13.67 -7.39 -1.18
C GLN A 215 -13.50 -8.63 -2.08
N GLY A 216 -12.38 -8.70 -2.81
CA GLY A 216 -12.00 -9.87 -3.61
C GLY A 216 -12.35 -9.79 -5.10
N VAL A 217 -13.08 -8.76 -5.54
CA VAL A 217 -13.28 -8.51 -6.98
C VAL A 217 -12.03 -7.89 -7.60
N THR A 218 -11.68 -8.29 -8.83
CA THR A 218 -10.41 -7.90 -9.47
C THR A 218 -10.25 -6.38 -9.66
N ASN A 219 -11.32 -5.68 -10.02
CA ASN A 219 -11.27 -4.23 -10.23
C ASN A 219 -11.58 -3.41 -8.97
N GLY A 220 -11.73 -4.05 -7.80
CA GLY A 220 -11.95 -3.35 -6.54
C GLY A 220 -10.82 -2.35 -6.21
N PRO A 221 -9.55 -2.81 -6.17
CA PRO A 221 -8.39 -1.94 -5.93
C PRO A 221 -8.26 -0.75 -6.90
N PRO A 222 -8.30 -0.91 -8.24
CA PRO A 222 -8.20 0.23 -9.17
C PRO A 222 -9.41 1.17 -9.09
N ALA A 223 -10.62 0.66 -8.86
CA ALA A 223 -11.80 1.49 -8.67
C ALA A 223 -11.69 2.35 -7.41
N PHE A 224 -11.26 1.77 -6.29
CA PHE A 224 -11.06 2.48 -5.05
C PHE A 224 -9.96 3.55 -5.19
N GLN A 225 -8.83 3.18 -5.79
CA GLN A 225 -7.74 4.12 -6.09
C GLN A 225 -8.27 5.31 -6.91
N ARG A 226 -9.06 5.08 -7.95
CA ARG A 226 -9.63 6.15 -8.80
C ARG A 226 -10.47 7.12 -7.98
N ILE A 227 -11.36 6.62 -7.13
CA ILE A 227 -12.22 7.43 -6.26
C ILE A 227 -11.36 8.29 -5.31
N VAL A 228 -10.44 7.67 -4.57
CA VAL A 228 -9.58 8.42 -3.64
C VAL A 228 -8.75 9.46 -4.39
N SER A 229 -8.24 9.10 -5.56
CA SER A 229 -7.50 10.02 -6.42
C SER A 229 -8.32 11.24 -6.86
N GLN A 230 -9.60 11.04 -7.21
CA GLN A 230 -10.51 12.12 -7.58
C GLN A 230 -10.85 13.02 -6.40
N ILE A 231 -11.02 12.45 -5.20
CA ILE A 231 -11.36 13.18 -3.98
C ILE A 231 -10.19 14.04 -3.49
N LEU A 232 -8.97 13.48 -3.50
CA LEU A 232 -7.77 14.25 -3.21
C LEU A 232 -7.56 15.34 -4.28
N GLY A 233 -7.74 14.98 -5.56
CA GLY A 233 -7.70 15.95 -6.65
C GLY A 233 -6.37 16.71 -6.69
N PRO A 234 -6.36 18.06 -6.64
CA PRO A 234 -5.13 18.86 -6.72
C PRO A 234 -4.13 18.63 -5.59
N THR A 235 -4.58 18.17 -4.41
CA THR A 235 -3.70 17.94 -3.24
C THR A 235 -2.77 16.75 -3.45
N ARG A 236 -3.14 15.87 -4.40
CA ARG A 236 -2.35 14.72 -4.77
C ARG A 236 -1.05 15.21 -5.39
N TRP A 237 0.08 14.66 -4.95
CA TRP A 237 1.43 15.06 -5.37
C TRP A 237 1.90 16.44 -4.88
N GLN A 238 1.10 17.14 -4.07
CA GLN A 238 1.52 18.38 -3.40
C GLN A 238 1.84 18.13 -1.92
N HIS A 239 0.89 17.57 -1.19
CA HIS A 239 1.01 17.27 0.26
C HIS A 239 0.27 16.00 0.66
N SER A 240 -0.28 15.27 -0.31
CA SER A 240 -0.94 13.98 -0.07
C SER A 240 -0.70 13.00 -1.21
N LEU A 241 -0.67 11.70 -0.88
CA LEU A 241 -0.56 10.61 -1.85
C LEU A 241 -1.47 9.46 -1.42
N ALA A 242 -2.04 8.77 -2.40
CA ALA A 242 -2.88 7.62 -2.18
C ALA A 242 -2.32 6.41 -2.93
N TYR A 243 -2.22 5.29 -2.22
CA TYR A 243 -1.93 3.98 -2.78
C TYR A 243 -2.94 2.98 -2.22
N LEU A 244 -3.88 2.58 -3.08
CA LEU A 244 -5.03 1.75 -2.72
C LEU A 244 -5.81 2.37 -1.55
N ASP A 245 -5.88 1.62 -0.45
CA ASP A 245 -6.61 1.99 0.77
C ASP A 245 -5.78 2.86 1.72
N ASP A 246 -4.49 3.08 1.43
CA ASP A 246 -3.57 3.84 2.26
C ASP A 246 -3.36 5.25 1.71
N VAL A 247 -3.64 6.26 2.53
CA VAL A 247 -3.38 7.67 2.20
C VAL A 247 -2.32 8.21 3.15
N ILE A 248 -1.30 8.86 2.59
CA ILE A 248 -0.27 9.58 3.34
C ILE A 248 -0.41 11.08 3.09
N ILE A 249 -0.25 11.87 4.16
CA ILE A 249 -0.12 13.32 4.14
C ILE A 249 1.26 13.63 4.69
N TYR A 250 2.00 14.54 4.05
CA TYR A 250 3.39 14.83 4.40
C TYR A 250 3.64 16.32 4.34
N SER A 251 4.49 16.84 5.22
CA SER A 251 4.76 18.29 5.32
C SER A 251 6.11 18.55 5.99
N PRO A 252 6.79 19.67 5.66
CA PRO A 252 8.10 19.99 6.22
C PRO A 252 8.02 20.55 7.65
N THR A 253 6.89 21.15 8.05
CA THR A 253 6.73 21.73 9.40
C THR A 253 5.37 21.37 9.98
N PHE A 254 5.25 21.42 11.32
CA PHE A 254 4.00 21.10 12.02
C PHE A 254 2.85 22.03 11.62
N ASP A 255 3.10 23.34 11.52
CA ASP A 255 2.07 24.31 11.17
C ASP A 255 1.53 24.09 9.76
N GLN A 256 2.42 23.82 8.79
CA GLN A 256 1.99 23.43 7.44
C GLN A 256 1.26 22.09 7.45
N HIS A 257 1.69 21.16 8.30
CA HIS A 257 1.03 19.86 8.43
C HIS A 257 -0.42 19.99 8.89
N LEU A 258 -0.73 20.91 9.82
CA LEU A 258 -2.11 21.16 10.23
C LEU A 258 -2.96 21.69 9.07
N ILE A 259 -2.41 22.56 8.22
CA ILE A 259 -3.10 23.09 7.04
C ILE A 259 -3.40 21.97 6.03
N HIS A 260 -2.38 21.17 5.70
CA HIS A 260 -2.51 20.05 4.77
C HIS A 260 -3.45 18.96 5.30
N LEU A 261 -3.39 18.67 6.60
CA LEU A 261 -4.28 17.73 7.27
C LEU A 261 -5.73 18.23 7.23
N ASP A 262 -5.98 19.51 7.51
CA ASP A 262 -7.33 20.08 7.44
C ASP A 262 -7.91 19.96 6.03
N ASP A 263 -7.15 20.31 5.00
CA ASP A 263 -7.58 20.22 3.60
C ASP A 263 -7.95 18.79 3.20
N VAL A 264 -7.10 17.81 3.50
CA VAL A 264 -7.39 16.39 3.19
C VAL A 264 -8.57 15.87 3.99
N LEU A 265 -8.65 16.13 5.31
CA LEU A 265 -9.79 15.70 6.12
C LEU A 265 -11.10 16.36 5.67
N ASN A 266 -11.10 17.64 5.29
CA ASN A 266 -12.28 18.30 4.72
C ASN A 266 -12.77 17.55 3.46
N ARG A 267 -11.87 17.17 2.55
CA ARG A 267 -12.22 16.43 1.32
C ARG A 267 -12.83 15.07 1.63
N LEU A 268 -12.20 14.31 2.53
CA LEU A 268 -12.72 13.00 2.95
C LEU A 268 -14.07 13.12 3.64
N ASN A 269 -14.26 14.15 4.47
CA ASN A 269 -15.51 14.38 5.18
C ASN A 269 -16.64 14.78 4.21
N ASN A 270 -16.34 15.62 3.22
CA ASN A 270 -17.27 16.01 2.16
C ASN A 270 -17.73 14.81 1.32
N ALA A 271 -16.79 13.90 1.03
CA ALA A 271 -17.07 12.62 0.37
C ALA A 271 -17.84 11.62 1.26
N ASN A 272 -17.99 11.92 2.56
CA ASN A 272 -18.63 11.08 3.56
C ASN A 272 -17.86 9.76 3.84
N PHE A 273 -16.53 9.81 3.88
CA PHE A 273 -15.74 8.67 4.37
C PHE A 273 -15.83 8.53 5.90
N ARG A 274 -15.46 7.33 6.38
CA ARG A 274 -15.12 7.02 7.77
C ARG A 274 -13.75 6.39 7.86
N LEU A 275 -13.03 6.75 8.90
CA LEU A 275 -11.67 6.34 9.15
C LEU A 275 -11.61 5.34 10.29
N ASN A 276 -10.59 4.49 10.23
CA ASN A 276 -10.28 3.54 11.28
C ASN A 276 -9.25 4.16 12.22
N VAL A 277 -9.75 4.77 13.30
CA VAL A 277 -8.93 5.54 14.24
C VAL A 277 -7.71 4.77 14.73
N ASN A 278 -7.90 3.50 15.08
CA ASN A 278 -6.86 2.66 15.67
C ASN A 278 -5.69 2.36 14.72
N LYS A 279 -5.87 2.55 13.42
CA LYS A 279 -4.83 2.32 12.41
C LYS A 279 -4.28 3.61 11.80
N CYS A 280 -4.95 4.74 12.02
CA CYS A 280 -4.43 6.03 11.59
C CYS A 280 -3.24 6.42 12.46
N GLN A 281 -2.23 7.04 11.85
CA GLN A 281 -1.12 7.68 12.56
C GLN A 281 -1.14 9.15 12.18
N ILE A 282 -1.22 10.06 13.16
CA ILE A 282 -1.41 11.49 12.89
C ILE A 282 -0.17 12.28 13.34
N ALA A 283 0.31 13.18 12.50
CA ALA A 283 1.38 14.14 12.77
C ALA A 283 2.60 13.53 13.48
N LYS A 284 3.14 12.43 12.93
CA LYS A 284 4.35 11.77 13.44
C LYS A 284 5.58 12.17 12.62
N THR A 285 6.75 12.09 13.24
CA THR A 285 8.05 12.30 12.57
C THR A 285 8.64 11.02 11.96
N ALA A 286 8.13 9.86 12.41
CA ALA A 286 8.46 8.55 11.88
C ALA A 286 7.18 7.71 11.71
N ILE A 287 7.04 7.05 10.56
CA ILE A 287 5.86 6.26 10.22
C ILE A 287 6.23 4.99 9.44
N ASP A 288 5.34 3.98 9.51
CA ASP A 288 5.38 2.84 8.61
C ASP A 288 4.36 3.03 7.48
N PHE A 289 4.83 2.97 6.24
CA PHE A 289 4.00 3.17 5.05
C PHE A 289 4.47 2.30 3.89
N LEU A 290 3.54 1.61 3.22
CA LEU A 290 3.81 0.70 2.10
C LEU A 290 4.94 -0.31 2.36
N GLY A 291 4.99 -0.82 3.59
CA GLY A 291 5.97 -1.81 4.04
C GLY A 291 7.38 -1.27 4.29
N HIS A 292 7.53 0.05 4.38
CA HIS A 292 8.78 0.74 4.68
C HIS A 292 8.60 1.66 5.88
N HIS A 293 9.64 1.79 6.69
CA HIS A 293 9.75 2.76 7.76
C HIS A 293 10.37 4.04 7.21
N ILE A 294 9.70 5.17 7.41
CA ILE A 294 10.08 6.48 6.87
C ILE A 294 10.29 7.42 8.04
N GLU A 295 11.45 8.07 8.07
CA GLU A 295 11.85 8.96 9.16
C GLU A 295 12.90 9.95 8.65
N HIS A 296 12.69 11.25 8.86
CA HIS A 296 13.66 12.31 8.51
C HIS A 296 14.26 12.19 7.09
N SER A 297 13.43 11.91 6.07
CA SER A 297 13.86 11.65 4.68
C SER A 297 14.77 10.41 4.49
N ASN A 298 14.80 9.50 5.46
CA ASN A 298 15.38 8.17 5.32
C ASN A 298 14.26 7.14 5.15
N ILE A 299 14.54 6.12 4.36
CA ILE A 299 13.67 4.98 4.14
C ILE A 299 14.43 3.73 4.54
N ARG A 300 13.76 2.89 5.33
CA ARG A 300 14.22 1.55 5.71
C ARG A 300 13.11 0.57 5.37
N PRO A 301 13.41 -0.68 5.03
CA PRO A 301 12.37 -1.69 4.95
C PRO A 301 11.83 -1.99 6.35
N ASN A 302 10.52 -2.20 6.48
CA ASN A 302 9.89 -2.37 7.78
C ASN A 302 10.35 -3.69 8.46
N ALA A 303 10.74 -3.61 9.73
CA ALA A 303 11.33 -4.72 10.46
C ALA A 303 10.42 -5.95 10.55
N ASP A 304 9.10 -5.77 10.68
CA ASP A 304 8.15 -6.90 10.73
C ASP A 304 8.06 -7.62 9.38
N ASN A 305 8.17 -6.88 8.26
CA ASN A 305 8.15 -7.48 6.93
C ASN A 305 9.44 -8.26 6.62
N ILE A 306 10.59 -7.76 7.09
CA ILE A 306 11.88 -8.43 6.91
C ILE A 306 12.03 -9.60 7.89
N ARG A 307 11.42 -9.54 9.09
CA ARG A 307 11.52 -10.59 10.10
C ARG A 307 11.21 -11.97 9.53
N ALA A 308 10.15 -12.09 8.73
CA ALA A 308 9.79 -13.35 8.08
C ALA A 308 10.89 -13.88 7.14
N LEU A 309 11.64 -12.99 6.46
CA LEU A 309 12.78 -13.38 5.62
C LEU A 309 13.98 -13.81 6.45
N ILE A 310 14.26 -13.11 7.55
CA ILE A 310 15.36 -13.45 8.47
C ILE A 310 15.09 -14.80 9.18
N GLU A 311 13.85 -15.07 9.55
CA GLU A 311 13.45 -16.31 10.22
C GLU A 311 13.23 -17.48 9.25
N THR A 312 13.26 -17.22 7.94
CA THR A 312 13.08 -18.27 6.92
C THR A 312 14.15 -19.35 7.11
N GLN A 313 13.69 -20.59 7.24
CA GLN A 313 14.55 -21.76 7.32
C GLN A 313 15.21 -22.04 5.97
N GLN A 314 16.33 -22.76 5.98
CA GLN A 314 17.01 -23.15 4.75
C GLN A 314 16.04 -23.89 3.82
N PRO A 315 15.90 -23.47 2.55
CA PRO A 315 14.93 -24.05 1.65
C PRO A 315 15.30 -25.50 1.32
N THR A 316 14.32 -26.39 1.46
CA THR A 316 14.44 -27.82 1.15
C THR A 316 13.88 -28.15 -0.23
N THR A 317 13.14 -27.22 -0.83
CA THR A 317 12.57 -27.36 -2.18
C THR A 317 12.96 -26.19 -3.08
N ALA A 318 13.02 -26.45 -4.39
CA ALA A 318 13.28 -25.39 -5.38
C ALA A 318 12.24 -24.25 -5.31
N LYS A 319 10.99 -24.56 -4.97
CA LYS A 319 9.94 -23.55 -4.78
C LYS A 319 10.21 -22.67 -3.56
N GLU A 320 10.68 -23.23 -2.45
CA GLU A 320 11.05 -22.45 -1.27
C GLU A 320 12.23 -21.52 -1.58
N ALA A 321 13.27 -22.04 -2.23
CA ALA A 321 14.43 -21.24 -2.64
C ALA A 321 14.01 -20.08 -3.56
N PHE A 322 13.19 -20.37 -4.58
CA PHE A 322 12.67 -19.33 -5.47
C PHE A 322 11.80 -18.30 -4.75
N ARG A 323 10.90 -18.75 -3.87
CA ARG A 323 10.06 -17.83 -3.06
C ARG A 323 10.90 -16.91 -2.20
N PHE A 324 11.96 -17.43 -1.57
CA PHE A 324 12.89 -16.64 -0.78
C PHE A 324 13.59 -15.58 -1.66
N VAL A 325 14.19 -15.96 -2.79
CA VAL A 325 14.87 -15.02 -3.70
C VAL A 325 13.91 -13.93 -4.19
N LYS A 326 12.68 -14.29 -4.60
CA LYS A 326 11.68 -13.31 -5.04
C LYS A 326 11.25 -12.35 -3.94
N ALA A 327 11.17 -12.82 -2.70
CA ALA A 327 10.83 -11.96 -1.58
C ALA A 327 12.01 -11.05 -1.17
N ALA A 328 13.25 -11.55 -1.19
CA ALA A 328 14.44 -10.73 -0.98
C ALA A 328 14.65 -9.71 -2.11
N GLU A 329 14.30 -10.06 -3.35
CA GLU A 329 14.39 -9.17 -4.52
C GLU A 329 13.50 -7.93 -4.40
N TYR A 330 12.41 -7.99 -3.63
CA TYR A 330 11.60 -6.80 -3.32
C TYR A 330 12.45 -5.70 -2.64
N TYR A 331 13.43 -6.11 -1.83
CA TYR A 331 14.35 -5.22 -1.12
C TYR A 331 15.68 -5.00 -1.87
N ARG A 332 15.81 -5.43 -3.12
CA ARG A 332 17.07 -5.36 -3.89
C ARG A 332 17.70 -3.96 -3.92
N LYS A 333 16.88 -2.90 -3.88
CA LYS A 333 17.36 -1.52 -3.93
C LYS A 333 18.13 -1.10 -2.69
N PHE A 334 17.98 -1.84 -1.58
CA PHE A 334 18.66 -1.64 -0.31
C PHE A 334 19.91 -2.51 -0.16
N ILE A 335 20.12 -3.48 -1.04
CA ILE A 335 21.16 -4.51 -0.89
C ILE A 335 22.26 -4.27 -1.94
N PRO A 336 23.47 -3.84 -1.53
CA PRO A 336 24.61 -3.71 -2.42
C PRO A 336 24.92 -5.05 -3.10
N GLY A 337 25.11 -5.05 -4.42
CA GLY A 337 25.50 -6.27 -5.14
C GLY A 337 24.50 -7.42 -5.11
N PHE A 338 23.20 -7.17 -4.83
CA PHE A 338 22.16 -8.21 -4.69
C PHE A 338 22.22 -9.32 -5.75
N SER A 339 22.33 -8.96 -7.04
CA SER A 339 22.31 -9.93 -8.14
C SER A 339 23.49 -10.89 -8.12
N THR A 340 24.64 -10.44 -7.60
CA THR A 340 25.85 -11.26 -7.44
C THR A 340 25.65 -12.23 -6.28
N ILE A 341 25.18 -11.74 -5.14
CA ILE A 341 24.94 -12.57 -3.94
C ILE A 341 23.86 -13.61 -4.22
N ALA A 342 22.74 -13.22 -4.84
CA ALA A 342 21.63 -14.12 -5.15
C ALA A 342 21.90 -15.05 -6.35
N GLN A 343 23.03 -14.90 -7.04
CA GLN A 343 23.36 -15.64 -8.26
C GLN A 343 23.23 -17.17 -8.13
N PRO A 344 23.78 -17.81 -7.08
CA PRO A 344 23.69 -19.26 -6.94
C PRO A 344 22.23 -19.74 -6.83
N LEU A 345 21.38 -18.94 -6.18
CA LEU A 345 19.98 -19.28 -5.92
C LEU A 345 19.05 -19.04 -7.12
N TYR A 346 19.44 -18.20 -8.10
CA TYR A 346 18.63 -17.96 -9.29
C TYR A 346 18.45 -19.19 -10.19
N LYS A 347 19.25 -20.25 -10.03
CA LYS A 347 19.06 -21.51 -10.77
C LYS A 347 17.72 -22.19 -10.46
N TYR A 348 17.13 -21.87 -9.31
CA TYR A 348 15.81 -22.37 -8.92
C TYR A 348 14.64 -21.53 -9.46
N ALA A 349 14.92 -20.43 -10.17
CA ALA A 349 13.89 -19.59 -10.77
C ALA A 349 13.32 -20.23 -12.05
N PRO A 350 11.99 -20.43 -12.15
CA PRO A 350 11.39 -20.99 -13.35
C PRO A 350 11.45 -19.97 -14.50
N THR A 351 12.29 -20.29 -15.49
CA THR A 351 12.57 -19.46 -16.67
C THR A 351 11.54 -19.62 -17.80
N THR A 352 10.81 -20.74 -17.86
CA THR A 352 9.79 -20.99 -18.92
C THR A 352 8.38 -21.16 -18.36
N LYS A 353 7.34 -20.93 -19.19
CA LYS A 353 5.94 -21.20 -18.82
C LYS A 353 5.71 -22.67 -18.45
N GLU A 354 6.39 -23.59 -19.12
CA GLU A 354 6.34 -25.04 -18.85
C GLU A 354 6.92 -25.39 -17.47
N GLN A 355 8.06 -24.78 -17.09
CA GLN A 355 8.65 -24.91 -15.75
C GLN A 355 7.73 -24.34 -14.65
N ARG A 356 6.86 -23.37 -14.96
CA ARG A 356 5.86 -22.84 -14.02
C ARG A 356 4.65 -23.77 -13.83
N SER A 357 4.31 -24.58 -14.84
CA SER A 357 3.15 -25.49 -14.84
C SER A 357 3.47 -26.91 -14.38
N GLN A 358 4.73 -27.34 -14.37
CA GLN A 358 5.10 -28.69 -13.92
C GLN A 358 5.03 -28.86 -12.39
N LYS A 359 4.66 -30.08 -11.96
CA LYS A 359 4.79 -30.63 -10.59
C LYS A 359 6.24 -30.64 -10.04
N SER A 360 7.23 -30.08 -10.75
CA SER A 360 8.65 -29.95 -10.34
C SER A 360 8.87 -28.99 -9.15
N GLN A 361 7.82 -28.36 -8.64
CA GLN A 361 7.88 -27.43 -7.51
C GLN A 361 8.11 -28.09 -6.14
N SER A 362 7.96 -29.42 -6.04
CA SER A 362 8.21 -30.21 -4.82
C SER A 362 9.49 -31.05 -4.92
N THR A 363 10.36 -30.81 -5.91
CA THR A 363 11.66 -31.45 -5.98
C THR A 363 12.50 -31.03 -4.78
N LEU A 364 12.89 -32.01 -3.96
CA LEU A 364 13.84 -31.82 -2.87
C LEU A 364 15.17 -31.39 -3.46
N ILE A 365 15.75 -30.34 -2.88
CA ILE A 365 17.05 -29.82 -3.28
C ILE A 365 18.02 -29.96 -2.12
N ASN A 366 19.25 -30.35 -2.43
CA ASN A 366 20.38 -30.15 -1.54
C ASN A 366 21.11 -28.91 -2.06
N LEU A 367 21.14 -27.87 -1.23
CA LEU A 367 21.91 -26.68 -1.53
C LEU A 367 23.40 -27.02 -1.45
N SER A 368 24.16 -26.56 -2.43
CA SER A 368 25.62 -26.53 -2.37
C SER A 368 26.11 -25.49 -1.37
N ASP A 369 27.39 -25.56 -0.98
CA ASP A 369 27.98 -24.62 -0.01
C ASP A 369 27.85 -23.16 -0.48
N ASP A 370 28.05 -22.89 -1.79
CA ASP A 370 27.88 -21.56 -2.38
C ASP A 370 26.45 -21.02 -2.22
N GLU A 371 25.45 -21.91 -2.27
CA GLU A 371 24.04 -21.55 -2.16
C GLU A 371 23.62 -21.32 -0.72
N ILE A 372 24.16 -22.13 0.20
CA ILE A 372 23.99 -21.92 1.64
C ILE A 372 24.64 -20.60 2.04
N HIS A 373 25.84 -20.31 1.53
CA HIS A 373 26.51 -19.05 1.74
C HIS A 373 25.69 -17.88 1.20
N ALA A 374 25.23 -17.93 -0.05
CA ALA A 374 24.37 -16.89 -0.64
C ALA A 374 23.08 -16.65 0.16
N PHE A 375 22.43 -17.73 0.60
CA PHE A 375 21.23 -17.66 1.43
C PHE A 375 21.49 -16.98 2.77
N ASN A 376 22.55 -17.40 3.48
CA ASN A 376 22.92 -16.83 4.77
C ASN A 376 23.40 -15.38 4.65
N GLU A 377 24.12 -15.05 3.58
CA GLU A 377 24.62 -13.69 3.37
C GLU A 377 23.49 -12.71 3.09
N LEU A 378 22.49 -13.09 2.26
CA LEU A 378 21.28 -12.28 2.08
C LEU A 378 20.55 -12.05 3.41
N LYS A 379 20.42 -13.09 4.24
CA LYS A 379 19.83 -12.96 5.57
C LYS A 379 20.63 -12.03 6.47
N ARG A 380 21.96 -12.16 6.47
CA ARG A 380 22.88 -11.32 7.26
C ARG A 380 22.77 -9.85 6.85
N ILE A 381 22.72 -9.53 5.55
CA ILE A 381 22.57 -8.15 5.09
C ILE A 381 21.21 -7.59 5.54
N LEU A 382 20.14 -8.39 5.46
CA LEU A 382 18.81 -8.01 5.93
C LEU A 382 18.73 -7.74 7.44
N THR A 383 19.71 -8.17 8.25
CA THR A 383 19.78 -7.81 9.69
C THR A 383 20.48 -6.48 9.96
N HIS A 384 21.17 -5.90 8.98
CA HIS A 384 21.85 -4.61 9.14
C HIS A 384 20.88 -3.44 8.91
N ASP A 385 21.28 -2.23 9.29
CA ASP A 385 20.47 -1.03 9.04
C ASP A 385 20.52 -0.67 7.55
N LEU A 386 19.50 -1.12 6.81
CA LEU A 386 19.34 -0.92 5.38
C LEU A 386 18.72 0.45 5.08
N VAL A 387 19.49 1.50 5.31
CA VAL A 387 19.05 2.89 5.12
C VAL A 387 19.31 3.35 3.69
N LEU A 388 18.26 3.90 3.07
CA LEU A 388 18.38 4.71 1.86
C LEU A 388 17.86 6.12 2.13
N ARG A 389 18.42 7.11 1.44
CA ARG A 389 17.97 8.49 1.45
C ARG A 389 16.90 8.70 0.39
N ILE A 390 15.85 9.45 0.73
CA ILE A 390 14.89 9.97 -0.26
C ILE A 390 15.61 11.02 -1.09
N PRO A 391 15.57 10.94 -2.44
CA PRO A 391 16.31 11.86 -3.28
C PRO A 391 15.81 13.29 -3.10
N ASP A 392 16.74 14.22 -2.86
CA ASP A 392 16.47 15.65 -2.83
C ASP A 392 16.69 16.24 -4.23
N GLN A 393 15.66 16.83 -4.82
CA GLN A 393 15.78 17.39 -6.15
C GLN A 393 16.78 18.55 -6.28
N ASN A 394 17.20 19.17 -5.16
CA ASN A 394 18.13 20.30 -5.16
C ASN A 394 19.60 19.88 -5.06
N LEU A 395 19.88 18.58 -4.84
CA LEU A 395 21.24 18.07 -4.70
C LEU A 395 21.71 17.36 -5.97
N SER A 396 23.01 17.46 -6.23
CA SER A 396 23.64 16.76 -7.36
C SER A 396 23.74 15.27 -7.08
N PHE A 397 23.47 14.47 -8.11
CA PHE A 397 23.62 13.02 -8.03
C PHE A 397 25.05 12.59 -8.31
N LYS A 398 25.43 11.47 -7.70
CA LYS A 398 26.68 10.77 -7.92
C LYS A 398 26.38 9.30 -8.18
N ILE A 399 27.03 8.71 -9.18
CA ILE A 399 26.94 7.30 -9.50
C ILE A 399 28.32 6.69 -9.33
N GLN A 400 28.41 5.65 -8.50
CA GLN A 400 29.58 4.77 -8.49
C GLN A 400 29.20 3.47 -9.18
N THR A 401 30.05 3.01 -10.11
CA THR A 401 29.86 1.74 -10.82
C THR A 401 31.05 0.83 -10.65
N ASP A 402 30.80 -0.47 -10.67
CA ASP A 402 31.80 -1.53 -10.64
C ASP A 402 31.33 -2.69 -11.53
N ALA A 403 32.24 -3.33 -12.25
CA ALA A 403 31.97 -4.51 -13.03
C ALA A 403 32.86 -5.69 -12.63
N SER A 404 32.23 -6.85 -12.55
CA SER A 404 32.91 -8.13 -12.41
C SER A 404 32.63 -9.01 -13.62
N LYS A 405 33.41 -10.08 -13.77
CA LYS A 405 33.22 -11.09 -14.83
C LYS A 405 31.80 -11.68 -14.87
N ILE A 406 31.08 -11.65 -13.75
CA ILE A 406 29.76 -12.31 -13.58
C ILE A 406 28.61 -11.30 -13.68
N GLY A 407 28.84 -10.05 -13.31
CA GLY A 407 27.78 -9.08 -13.07
C GLY A 407 28.31 -7.66 -12.88
N ILE A 408 27.39 -6.71 -13.00
CA ILE A 408 27.65 -5.28 -12.78
C ILE A 408 26.90 -4.79 -11.53
N GLY A 409 27.49 -3.82 -10.84
CA GLY A 409 26.94 -3.12 -9.70
C GLY A 409 26.99 -1.61 -9.91
N ALA A 410 26.03 -0.90 -9.32
CA ALA A 410 26.12 0.55 -9.20
C ALA A 410 25.41 1.02 -7.92
N VAL A 411 25.82 2.17 -7.40
CA VAL A 411 25.10 2.89 -6.34
C VAL A 411 24.83 4.32 -6.79
N LEU A 412 23.57 4.74 -6.64
CA LEU A 412 23.15 6.13 -6.80
C LEU A 412 23.21 6.80 -5.44
N MET A 413 23.87 7.93 -5.36
CA MET A 413 24.08 8.69 -4.14
C MET A 413 23.84 10.17 -4.35
N GLN A 414 23.67 10.89 -3.25
CA GLN A 414 23.70 12.35 -3.21
C GLN A 414 24.73 12.82 -2.20
N THR A 415 25.46 13.88 -2.55
CA THR A 415 26.40 14.52 -1.64
C THR A 415 25.64 15.41 -0.67
N HIS A 416 25.64 15.03 0.60
CA HIS A 416 25.10 15.81 1.71
C HIS A 416 26.23 16.45 2.52
N PRO A 417 25.94 17.44 3.39
CA PRO A 417 26.96 18.06 4.26
C PRO A 417 27.75 17.05 5.11
N ASN A 418 27.14 15.91 5.44
CA ASN A 418 27.72 14.88 6.29
C ASN A 418 28.36 13.71 5.51
N GLY A 419 28.49 13.84 4.18
CA GLY A 419 29.03 12.82 3.29
C GLY A 419 28.05 12.35 2.22
N ASP A 420 28.51 11.45 1.36
CA ASP A 420 27.68 10.84 0.32
C ASP A 420 26.73 9.82 0.93
N LEU A 421 25.43 9.96 0.67
CA LEU A 421 24.40 9.06 1.17
C LEU A 421 23.74 8.28 0.02
N PRO A 422 23.51 6.96 0.18
CA PRO A 422 22.94 6.12 -0.86
C PRO A 422 21.44 6.35 -1.01
N ILE A 423 20.99 6.52 -2.26
CA ILE A 423 19.58 6.60 -2.65
C ILE A 423 19.08 5.23 -3.13
N ALA A 424 19.90 4.51 -3.90
CA ALA A 424 19.54 3.20 -4.41
C ALA A 424 20.76 2.39 -4.83
N TYR A 425 20.72 1.09 -4.58
CA TYR A 425 21.64 0.12 -5.14
C TYR A 425 21.07 -0.53 -6.39
N LEU A 426 21.95 -0.74 -7.37
CA LEU A 426 21.68 -1.44 -8.61
C LEU A 426 22.65 -2.62 -8.74
N SER A 427 22.11 -3.73 -9.20
CA SER A 427 22.91 -4.87 -9.62
C SER A 427 22.21 -5.58 -10.76
N LYS A 428 23.02 -6.18 -11.65
CA LYS A 428 22.55 -7.00 -12.77
C LYS A 428 23.57 -8.07 -13.13
N LYS A 429 23.07 -9.28 -13.36
CA LYS A 429 23.88 -10.38 -13.94
C LYS A 429 24.12 -10.13 -15.42
N LEU A 430 25.35 -10.33 -15.87
CA LEU A 430 25.70 -10.29 -17.29
C LEU A 430 25.17 -11.54 -18.00
N THR A 431 24.77 -11.39 -19.27
CA THR A 431 24.45 -12.56 -20.11
C THR A 431 25.72 -13.34 -20.47
N THR A 432 25.59 -14.57 -20.95
CA THR A 432 26.75 -15.39 -21.38
C THR A 432 27.63 -14.67 -22.40
N THR A 433 27.02 -13.90 -23.30
CA THR A 433 27.74 -13.07 -24.26
C THR A 433 28.48 -11.93 -23.56
N GLN A 434 27.81 -11.23 -22.64
CA GLN A 434 28.37 -10.09 -21.92
C GLN A 434 29.51 -10.47 -20.97
N MET A 435 29.45 -11.67 -20.39
CA MET A 435 30.54 -12.21 -19.55
C MET A 435 31.85 -12.41 -20.33
N ASN A 436 31.79 -12.52 -21.66
CA ASN A 436 32.96 -12.65 -22.53
C ASN A 436 33.49 -11.29 -23.03
N TRP A 437 32.81 -10.18 -22.72
CA TRP A 437 33.31 -8.85 -23.06
C TRP A 437 34.61 -8.53 -22.31
N PRO A 438 35.52 -7.73 -22.91
CA PRO A 438 36.65 -7.16 -22.18
C PRO A 438 36.19 -6.35 -20.97
N ALA A 439 37.02 -6.26 -19.93
CA ALA A 439 36.69 -5.53 -18.70
C ALA A 439 36.22 -4.09 -18.99
N THR A 440 36.90 -3.37 -19.89
CA THR A 440 36.50 -2.02 -20.30
C THR A 440 35.07 -1.91 -20.83
N GLU A 441 34.61 -2.90 -21.61
CA GLU A 441 33.25 -2.92 -22.12
C GLU A 441 32.24 -3.26 -21.01
N GLN A 442 32.61 -4.13 -20.07
CA GLN A 442 31.78 -4.46 -18.91
C GLN A 442 31.59 -3.25 -17.99
N GLU A 443 32.67 -2.53 -17.70
CA GLU A 443 32.66 -1.28 -16.91
C GLU A 443 31.85 -0.18 -17.60
N CYS A 444 32.10 0.04 -18.90
CA CYS A 444 31.34 1.01 -19.68
C CYS A 444 29.84 0.67 -19.70
N TYR A 445 29.50 -0.61 -19.85
CA TYR A 445 28.12 -1.06 -19.78
C TYR A 445 27.51 -0.89 -18.39
N ALA A 446 28.28 -1.04 -17.31
CA ALA A 446 27.80 -0.76 -15.95
C ALA A 446 27.35 0.70 -15.82
N ILE A 447 28.15 1.64 -16.34
CA ILE A 447 27.84 3.07 -16.38
C ILE A 447 26.57 3.33 -17.19
N ILE A 448 26.52 2.87 -18.46
CA ILE A 448 25.36 3.08 -19.34
C ILE A 448 24.09 2.49 -18.71
N PHE A 449 24.17 1.28 -18.19
CA PHE A 449 23.01 0.60 -17.59
C PHE A 449 22.52 1.34 -16.33
N ALA A 450 23.42 1.89 -15.51
CA ALA A 450 23.07 2.70 -14.36
C ALA A 450 22.35 4.00 -14.78
N ILE A 451 22.88 4.71 -15.78
CA ILE A 451 22.29 5.95 -16.30
C ILE A 451 20.89 5.68 -16.88
N GLU A 452 20.73 4.67 -17.74
CA GLU A 452 19.43 4.28 -18.30
C GLU A 452 18.43 3.92 -17.19
N LYS A 453 18.89 3.18 -16.17
CA LYS A 453 18.03 2.74 -15.07
C LYS A 453 17.54 3.90 -14.22
N TRP A 454 18.38 4.90 -14.01
CA TRP A 454 18.11 6.07 -13.18
C TRP A 454 17.82 7.34 -13.98
N HIS A 455 17.49 7.23 -15.26
CA HIS A 455 17.17 8.38 -16.13
C HIS A 455 16.18 9.34 -15.48
N LYS A 456 15.17 8.85 -14.73
CA LYS A 456 14.19 9.69 -14.04
C LYS A 456 14.79 10.67 -13.02
N TYR A 457 15.96 10.36 -12.47
CA TYR A 457 16.69 11.21 -11.54
C TYR A 457 17.74 12.08 -12.24
N LEU A 458 18.31 11.60 -13.34
CA LEU A 458 19.52 12.16 -13.95
C LEU A 458 19.22 13.06 -15.16
N ASP A 459 18.12 12.80 -15.87
CA ASP A 459 17.80 13.50 -17.11
C ASP A 459 17.67 15.01 -16.89
N GLY A 460 18.28 15.80 -17.77
CA GLY A 460 18.36 17.25 -17.66
C GLY A 460 19.20 17.81 -16.49
N ARG A 461 19.97 16.97 -15.78
CA ARG A 461 20.79 17.40 -14.62
C ARG A 461 22.27 17.09 -14.81
N SER A 462 23.12 17.88 -14.15
CA SER A 462 24.52 17.54 -13.97
C SER A 462 24.66 16.51 -12.84
N PHE A 463 25.49 15.49 -13.07
CA PHE A 463 25.79 14.45 -12.10
C PHE A 463 27.24 13.98 -12.28
N ILE A 464 27.77 13.30 -11.26
CA ILE A 464 29.15 12.80 -11.24
C ILE A 464 29.12 11.28 -11.44
N ILE A 465 30.01 10.77 -12.29
CA ILE A 465 30.29 9.33 -12.40
C ILE A 465 31.65 9.08 -11.77
N GLU A 466 31.70 8.13 -10.85
CA GLU A 466 32.92 7.64 -10.21
C GLU A 466 33.13 6.18 -10.63
N THR A 467 34.28 5.92 -11.25
CA THR A 467 34.74 4.59 -11.65
C THR A 467 36.23 4.50 -11.35
N ASP A 468 36.69 3.33 -10.93
CA ASP A 468 38.10 3.02 -10.74
C ASP A 468 38.79 2.61 -12.06
N HIS A 469 38.02 2.39 -13.13
CA HIS A 469 38.53 1.99 -14.44
C HIS A 469 39.12 3.17 -15.22
N LYS A 470 40.41 3.41 -15.00
CA LYS A 470 41.19 4.52 -15.60
C LYS A 470 40.96 4.79 -17.10
N PRO A 471 40.81 3.78 -17.99
CA PRO A 471 40.57 4.02 -19.40
C PRO A 471 39.28 4.79 -19.73
N LEU A 472 38.31 4.82 -18.81
CA LEU A 472 37.04 5.52 -19.01
C LEU A 472 37.04 6.97 -18.51
N LEU A 473 38.02 7.37 -17.69
CA LEU A 473 38.11 8.73 -17.13
C LEU A 473 38.26 9.88 -18.15
N PRO A 474 38.87 9.69 -19.35
CA PRO A 474 38.98 10.77 -20.33
C PRO A 474 37.66 11.15 -21.03
N PHE A 475 36.61 10.33 -20.89
CA PHE A 475 35.29 10.52 -21.49
C PHE A 475 34.32 11.08 -20.46
#